data_AF-A0A7C1BER2-F1
#
_entry.id   AF-A0A7C1BER2-F1
#
_cell.length_a   1.000
_cell.length_b   1.000
_cell.length_c   1.000
_cell.angle_alpha   90.00
_cell.angle_beta   90.00
_cell.angle_gamma   90.00
#
_symmetry.space_group_name_H-M   'P 1'
#
loop_
_entity.id
_entity.type
_entity.pdbx_description
1 polymer ?
#
loop_
_entity_poly.entity_id
_entity_poly.type
_entity_poly.pdbx_seq_one_letter_code
_entity_poly.pdbx_strand_id
1 'polypeptide(L)'
;MLNDSTSSVKKTNIDELIKIATKNKILLQFLRATQLDEKLLLLEETKYRKFLENLALTQEALNNLDHVFIKLRKPIAYVLSDIDTLIPRNLISKAVHRLIEKGFRIEVAEPYCITMMRNETIIDPYVYPTFGGMIYVNTDKLFEYKEDLEFNGVEIQTLKLA
;
A
#
# COMPACT_ATOMS: atom_id res chain seq x y z
N MET A 1 29.86 17.33 -37.09
CA MET A 1 29.74 16.77 -35.73
C MET A 1 28.88 17.69 -34.87
N LEU A 2 27.56 17.49 -34.89
CA LEU A 2 26.61 18.19 -34.04
C LEU A 2 25.43 17.22 -33.87
N ASN A 3 25.40 16.43 -32.79
CA ASN A 3 24.19 15.70 -32.32
C ASN A 3 24.42 14.92 -31.01
N ASP A 4 24.88 15.59 -29.95
CA ASP A 4 24.95 14.97 -28.61
C ASP A 4 24.23 15.78 -27.52
N SER A 5 24.02 17.09 -27.74
CA SER A 5 23.39 17.99 -26.76
C SER A 5 21.86 17.90 -26.75
N THR A 6 21.21 17.54 -27.86
CA THR A 6 19.75 17.42 -27.96
C THR A 6 19.19 16.12 -27.35
N SER A 7 19.99 15.05 -27.34
CA SER A 7 19.60 13.78 -26.72
C SER A 7 19.68 13.85 -25.19
N SER A 8 20.72 14.51 -24.65
CA SER A 8 20.91 14.64 -23.21
C SER A 8 19.85 15.54 -22.56
N VAL A 9 19.51 16.67 -23.20
CA VAL A 9 18.48 17.61 -22.69
C VAL A 9 17.09 16.96 -22.68
N LYS A 10 16.73 16.16 -23.69
CA LYS A 10 15.47 15.40 -23.69
C LYS A 10 15.44 14.33 -22.60
N LYS A 11 16.55 13.65 -22.37
CA LYS A 11 16.67 12.61 -21.33
C LYS A 11 16.55 13.20 -19.93
N THR A 12 17.21 14.32 -19.65
CA THR A 12 17.11 15.03 -18.37
C THR A 12 15.67 15.43 -18.04
N ASN A 13 14.88 15.83 -19.04
CA ASN A 13 13.49 16.21 -18.86
C ASN A 13 12.59 15.00 -18.52
N ILE A 14 12.83 13.85 -19.15
CA ILE A 14 12.11 12.59 -18.85
C ILE A 14 12.44 12.10 -17.43
N ASP A 15 13.71 12.12 -17.04
CA ASP A 15 14.14 11.71 -15.70
C ASP A 15 13.50 12.59 -14.60
N GLU A 16 13.35 13.89 -14.87
CA GLU A 16 12.68 14.81 -13.97
C GLU A 16 11.17 14.53 -13.84
N LEU A 17 10.49 14.24 -14.96
CA LEU A 17 9.08 13.82 -14.95
C LEU A 17 8.88 12.52 -14.18
N ILE A 18 9.74 11.52 -14.40
CA ILE A 18 9.74 10.25 -13.64
C ILE A 18 9.90 10.53 -12.15
N LYS A 19 10.87 11.38 -11.78
CA LYS A 19 11.11 11.75 -10.38
C LYS A 19 9.89 12.43 -9.74
N ILE A 20 9.24 13.33 -10.46
CA ILE A 20 8.01 14.00 -9.99
C ILE A 20 6.88 12.98 -9.83
N ALA A 21 6.69 12.09 -10.80
CA ALA A 21 5.66 11.04 -10.75
C ALA A 21 5.88 10.09 -9.56
N THR A 22 7.14 9.70 -9.28
CA THR A 22 7.51 8.90 -8.11
C THR A 22 7.15 9.61 -6.80
N LYS A 23 7.54 10.87 -6.64
CA LYS A 23 7.27 11.65 -5.42
C LYS A 23 5.78 11.80 -5.12
N ASN A 24 4.95 11.85 -6.16
CA ASN A 24 3.50 11.96 -6.03
C ASN A 24 2.78 10.61 -5.93
N LYS A 25 3.52 9.48 -5.93
CA LYS A 25 2.99 8.11 -5.93
C LYS A 25 2.03 7.87 -7.11
N ILE A 26 2.42 8.32 -8.32
CA ILE A 26 1.66 8.13 -9.56
C ILE A 26 2.51 7.50 -10.68
N LEU A 27 3.72 7.05 -10.37
CA LEU A 27 4.69 6.56 -11.35
C LEU A 27 4.13 5.46 -12.26
N LEU A 28 3.48 4.44 -11.69
CA LEU A 28 2.90 3.35 -12.48
C LEU A 28 1.89 3.87 -13.50
N GLN A 29 0.93 4.70 -13.06
CA GLN A 29 -0.07 5.27 -13.96
C GLN A 29 0.57 6.17 -15.01
N PHE A 30 1.57 6.97 -14.63
CA PHE A 30 2.31 7.83 -15.54
C PHE A 30 3.03 7.01 -16.62
N LEU A 31 3.71 5.91 -16.25
CA LEU A 31 4.41 5.04 -17.19
C LEU A 31 3.45 4.30 -18.12
N ARG A 32 2.30 3.82 -17.61
CA ARG A 32 1.24 3.21 -18.43
C ARG A 32 0.73 4.17 -19.51
N ALA A 33 0.50 5.43 -19.14
CA ALA A 33 -0.07 6.43 -20.04
C ALA A 33 0.94 6.93 -21.09
N THR A 34 2.22 7.02 -20.73
CA THR A 34 3.24 7.67 -21.56
C THR A 34 4.14 6.70 -22.33
N GLN A 35 4.29 5.47 -21.84
CA GLN A 35 5.17 4.43 -22.40
C GLN A 35 6.64 4.90 -22.59
N LEU A 36 7.10 5.87 -21.81
CA LEU A 36 8.42 6.51 -21.98
C LEU A 36 9.61 5.63 -21.56
N ASP A 37 9.38 4.65 -20.68
CA ASP A 37 10.39 3.69 -20.23
C ASP A 37 9.77 2.32 -19.98
N GLU A 38 9.87 1.43 -20.97
CA GLU A 38 9.30 0.08 -20.93
C GLU A 38 9.91 -0.80 -19.83
N LYS A 39 11.22 -0.63 -19.56
CA LYS A 39 11.91 -1.44 -18.54
C LYS A 39 11.45 -1.03 -17.15
N LEU A 40 11.37 0.27 -16.89
CA LEU A 40 10.85 0.78 -15.62
C LEU A 40 9.36 0.44 -15.47
N LEU A 41 8.56 0.54 -16.53
CA LEU A 41 7.16 0.12 -16.52
C LEU A 41 7.02 -1.35 -16.11
N LEU A 42 7.80 -2.25 -16.73
CA LEU A 42 7.76 -3.68 -16.40
C LEU A 42 8.12 -3.95 -14.93
N LEU A 43 9.09 -3.20 -14.38
CA LEU A 43 9.48 -3.29 -12.98
C LEU A 43 8.35 -2.84 -12.05
N GLU A 44 7.75 -1.68 -12.32
CA GLU A 44 6.65 -1.15 -11.52
C GLU A 44 5.39 -2.03 -11.60
N GLU A 45 5.08 -2.59 -12.76
CA GLU A 45 4.00 -3.59 -12.92
C GLU A 45 4.26 -4.85 -12.10
N THR A 46 5.52 -5.30 -12.02
CA THR A 46 5.90 -6.46 -11.21
C THR A 46 5.72 -6.17 -9.72
N LYS A 47 6.14 -4.99 -9.25
CA LYS A 47 5.90 -4.56 -7.86
C LYS A 47 4.40 -4.46 -7.57
N TYR A 48 3.62 -3.92 -8.50
CA TYR A 48 2.18 -3.79 -8.36
C TYR A 48 1.48 -5.15 -8.24
N ARG A 49 1.86 -6.14 -9.07
CA ARG A 49 1.35 -7.51 -8.94
C ARG A 49 1.68 -8.13 -7.59
N LYS A 50 2.93 -7.99 -7.12
CA LYS A 50 3.32 -8.47 -5.78
C LYS A 50 2.50 -7.80 -4.67
N PHE A 51 2.26 -6.49 -4.79
CA PHE A 51 1.40 -5.76 -3.85
C PHE A 51 -0.02 -6.34 -3.83
N LEU A 52 -0.63 -6.55 -5.01
CA LEU A 52 -1.98 -7.12 -5.11
C LEU A 52 -2.05 -8.55 -4.55
N GLU A 53 -1.05 -9.38 -4.80
CA GLU A 53 -0.96 -10.73 -4.21
C GLU A 53 -0.95 -10.66 -2.68
N ASN A 54 -0.09 -9.81 -2.10
CA ASN A 54 -0.01 -9.65 -0.65
C ASN A 54 -1.28 -9.02 -0.06
N LEU A 55 -1.93 -8.10 -0.78
CA LEU A 55 -3.23 -7.54 -0.39
C LEU A 55 -4.30 -8.64 -0.32
N ALA A 56 -4.39 -9.49 -1.34
CA ALA A 56 -5.33 -10.61 -1.36
C ALA A 56 -5.07 -11.61 -0.23
N LEU A 57 -3.81 -11.96 0.03
CA LEU A 57 -3.43 -12.83 1.14
C LEU A 57 -3.75 -12.21 2.51
N THR A 58 -3.57 -10.89 2.63
CA THR A 58 -3.93 -10.14 3.84
C THR A 58 -5.43 -10.19 4.06
N GLN A 59 -6.23 -9.88 3.04
CA GLN A 59 -7.69 -9.97 3.11
C GLN A 59 -8.14 -11.39 3.48
N GLU A 60 -7.54 -12.41 2.88
CA GLU A 60 -7.84 -13.81 3.19
C GLU A 60 -7.52 -14.15 4.66
N ALA A 61 -6.37 -13.71 5.18
CA ALA A 61 -6.00 -13.91 6.58
C ALA A 61 -6.96 -13.21 7.55
N LEU A 62 -7.36 -11.99 7.22
CA LEU A 62 -8.24 -11.17 8.05
C LEU A 62 -9.72 -11.47 7.82
N ASN A 63 -10.06 -12.36 6.89
CA ASN A 63 -11.43 -12.70 6.60
C ASN A 63 -12.19 -13.18 7.86
N ASN A 64 -13.42 -12.68 8.01
CA ASN A 64 -14.27 -12.87 9.19
C ASN A 64 -13.67 -12.34 10.52
N LEU A 65 -12.62 -11.53 10.48
CA LEU A 65 -12.23 -10.66 11.59
C LEU A 65 -12.70 -9.25 11.28
N ASP A 66 -13.12 -8.52 12.31
CA ASP A 66 -13.39 -7.11 12.14
C ASP A 66 -12.07 -6.37 11.87
N HIS A 67 -11.97 -5.70 10.72
CA HIS A 67 -10.77 -4.97 10.30
C HIS A 67 -11.11 -3.93 9.22
N VAL A 68 -10.19 -3.00 8.98
CA VAL A 68 -10.32 -1.98 7.94
C VAL A 68 -8.99 -1.74 7.26
N PHE A 69 -8.94 -1.73 5.94
CA PHE A 69 -7.79 -1.25 5.18
C PHE A 69 -7.77 0.28 5.12
N ILE A 70 -6.61 0.84 5.47
CA ILE A 70 -6.35 2.27 5.40
C ILE A 70 -5.58 2.55 4.10
N LYS A 71 -5.73 3.75 3.54
CA LYS A 71 -5.02 4.26 2.34
C LYS A 71 -5.42 3.64 0.99
N LEU A 72 -6.24 2.58 0.91
CA LEU A 72 -6.62 1.90 -0.35
C LEU A 72 -7.78 2.57 -1.12
N ARG A 73 -7.63 3.85 -1.50
CA ARG A 73 -8.73 4.62 -2.12
C ARG A 73 -8.36 5.52 -3.30
N LYS A 74 -7.10 5.53 -3.76
CA LYS A 74 -6.78 6.43 -4.88
C LYS A 74 -7.48 5.95 -6.16
N PRO A 75 -8.02 6.87 -6.99
CA PRO A 75 -8.71 6.53 -8.23
C PRO A 75 -7.77 6.11 -9.38
N ILE A 76 -6.49 5.86 -9.06
CA ILE A 76 -5.44 5.52 -10.03
C ILE A 76 -4.62 4.37 -9.49
N ALA A 77 -4.01 3.59 -10.39
CA ALA A 77 -3.09 2.53 -10.00
C ALA A 77 -1.76 3.13 -9.51
N TYR A 78 -1.27 2.63 -8.38
CA TYR A 78 0.00 3.01 -7.79
C TYR A 78 0.53 1.88 -6.94
N VAL A 79 1.85 1.77 -6.86
CA VAL A 79 2.51 0.82 -5.97
C VAL A 79 2.53 1.46 -4.58
N LEU A 80 1.77 0.87 -3.65
CA LEU A 80 1.88 1.21 -2.24
C LEU A 80 3.13 0.56 -1.64
N SER A 81 3.75 1.29 -0.74
CA SER A 81 4.89 0.82 0.06
C SER A 81 4.47 -0.20 1.13
N ASP A 82 3.23 -0.06 1.59
CA ASP A 82 2.70 -0.61 2.83
C ASP A 82 1.21 -0.95 2.67
N ILE A 83 0.78 -2.02 3.32
CA ILE A 83 -0.62 -2.38 3.53
C ILE A 83 -0.97 -2.04 4.97
N ASP A 84 -1.70 -0.94 5.18
CA ASP A 84 -2.14 -0.55 6.50
C ASP A 84 -3.51 -1.14 6.83
N THR A 85 -3.63 -1.75 8.00
CA THR A 85 -4.91 -2.26 8.50
C THR A 85 -5.18 -1.75 9.91
N LEU A 86 -6.44 -1.45 10.21
CA LEU A 86 -6.92 -1.19 11.57
C LEU A 86 -7.64 -2.43 12.07
N ILE A 87 -7.26 -2.93 13.24
CA ILE A 87 -7.79 -4.16 13.83
C ILE A 87 -8.14 -3.88 15.30
N PRO A 88 -9.33 -4.30 15.79
CA PRO A 88 -9.68 -4.17 17.19
C PRO A 88 -8.66 -4.86 18.10
N ARG A 89 -8.35 -4.23 19.25
CA ARG A 89 -7.31 -4.69 20.19
C ARG A 89 -7.48 -6.14 20.62
N ASN A 90 -8.72 -6.59 20.81
CA ASN A 90 -9.04 -7.96 21.21
C ASN A 90 -8.83 -8.99 20.09
N LEU A 91 -8.68 -8.56 18.84
CA LEU A 91 -8.49 -9.43 17.67
C LEU A 91 -7.04 -9.46 17.16
N ILE A 92 -6.17 -8.55 17.61
CA ILE A 92 -4.81 -8.38 17.06
C ILE A 92 -3.97 -9.66 17.13
N SER A 93 -4.00 -10.39 18.25
CA SER A 93 -3.22 -11.62 18.41
C SER A 93 -3.64 -12.68 17.37
N LYS A 94 -4.95 -12.82 17.14
CA LYS A 94 -5.51 -13.74 16.15
C LYS A 94 -5.18 -13.30 14.72
N ALA A 95 -5.25 -12.00 14.43
CA ALA A 95 -4.89 -11.46 13.14
C ALA A 95 -3.41 -11.70 12.79
N VAL A 96 -2.50 -11.39 13.73
CA VAL A 96 -1.06 -11.62 13.58
C VAL A 96 -0.76 -13.10 13.36
N HIS A 97 -1.40 -13.99 14.12
CA HIS A 97 -1.23 -15.43 13.95
C HIS A 97 -1.60 -15.89 12.53
N ARG A 98 -2.77 -15.46 12.02
CA ARG A 98 -3.22 -15.80 10.66
C ARG A 98 -2.32 -15.20 9.57
N LEU A 99 -1.78 -14.01 9.78
CA LEU A 99 -0.80 -13.43 8.88
C LEU A 99 0.51 -14.24 8.86
N ILE A 100 0.96 -14.74 10.02
CA ILE A 100 2.10 -15.66 10.08
C ILE A 100 1.83 -16.95 9.29
N GLU A 101 0.63 -17.51 9.38
CA GLU A 101 0.22 -18.69 8.59
C GLU A 101 0.25 -18.43 7.07
N LYS A 102 0.06 -17.17 6.64
CA LYS A 102 0.22 -16.74 5.24
C LYS A 102 1.67 -16.40 4.85
N GLY A 103 2.62 -16.60 5.76
CA GLY A 103 4.05 -16.42 5.52
C GLY A 103 4.58 -15.01 5.80
N PHE A 104 3.78 -14.14 6.43
CA PHE A 104 4.28 -12.87 6.95
C PHE A 104 5.13 -13.11 8.20
N ARG A 105 6.12 -12.26 8.42
CA ARG A 105 7.01 -12.32 9.60
C ARG A 105 6.98 -10.99 10.32
N ILE A 106 6.95 -11.02 11.64
CA ILE A 106 7.06 -9.81 12.45
C ILE A 106 8.47 -9.23 12.28
N GLU A 107 8.54 -7.97 11.87
CA GLU A 107 9.78 -7.20 11.78
C GLU A 107 9.96 -6.32 13.02
N VAL A 108 8.88 -5.63 13.43
CA VAL A 108 8.86 -4.75 14.60
C VAL A 108 7.51 -4.89 15.31
N ALA A 109 7.52 -4.91 16.64
CA ALA A 109 6.31 -4.84 17.45
C ALA A 109 6.35 -3.60 18.35
N GLU A 110 5.46 -2.66 18.09
CA GLU A 110 5.28 -1.43 18.87
C GLU A 110 3.96 -1.50 19.68
N PRO A 111 3.72 -0.59 20.65
CA PRO A 111 2.54 -0.65 21.51
C PRO A 111 1.19 -0.65 20.78
N TYR A 112 1.14 -0.08 19.57
CA TYR A 112 -0.09 0.17 18.81
C TYR A 112 -0.03 -0.26 17.34
N CYS A 113 1.11 -0.80 16.89
CA CYS A 113 1.35 -1.27 15.53
C CYS A 113 2.29 -2.48 15.57
N ILE A 114 2.07 -3.45 14.69
CA ILE A 114 2.99 -4.57 14.49
C ILE A 114 3.44 -4.59 13.03
N THR A 115 4.63 -4.07 12.73
CA THR A 115 5.13 -4.15 11.36
C THR A 115 5.50 -5.58 11.01
N MET A 116 4.89 -6.12 9.97
CA MET A 116 5.19 -7.45 9.43
C MET A 116 5.58 -7.35 7.95
N MET A 117 6.33 -8.32 7.45
CA MET A 117 6.78 -8.34 6.06
C MET A 117 6.61 -9.70 5.38
N ARG A 118 6.35 -9.65 4.07
CA ARG A 118 6.41 -10.79 3.14
C ARG A 118 6.93 -10.31 1.79
N ASN A 119 8.02 -10.90 1.29
CA ASN A 119 8.56 -10.63 -0.04
C ASN A 119 8.68 -9.13 -0.38
N GLU A 120 9.29 -8.35 0.53
CA GLU A 120 9.48 -6.88 0.42
C GLU A 120 8.21 -6.04 0.61
N THR A 121 7.03 -6.66 0.76
CA THR A 121 5.80 -5.95 1.09
C THR A 121 5.64 -5.85 2.59
N ILE A 122 5.41 -4.64 3.07
CA ILE A 122 5.13 -4.33 4.47
C ILE A 122 3.61 -4.39 4.69
N ILE A 123 3.21 -4.99 5.80
CA ILE A 123 1.86 -4.87 6.35
C ILE A 123 1.97 -4.35 7.78
N ASP A 124 1.16 -3.35 8.10
CA ASP A 124 1.09 -2.72 9.41
C ASP A 124 -0.32 -2.87 9.97
N PRO A 125 -0.57 -3.88 10.83
CA PRO A 125 -1.78 -3.99 11.64
C PRO A 125 -1.70 -3.05 12.84
N TYR A 126 -2.49 -1.99 12.77
CA TYR A 126 -2.69 -1.02 13.81
C TYR A 126 -3.82 -1.43 14.73
N VAL A 127 -3.62 -1.22 16.03
CA VAL A 127 -4.71 -1.26 17.02
C VAL A 127 -5.30 0.13 17.23
N TYR A 128 -4.46 1.15 17.11
CA TYR A 128 -4.87 2.56 17.15
C TYR A 128 -4.08 3.34 16.09
N PRO A 129 -4.71 4.29 15.38
CA PRO A 129 -3.98 5.27 14.59
C PRO A 129 -3.14 6.14 15.53
N THR A 130 -1.82 6.18 15.31
CA THR A 130 -0.89 6.96 16.14
C THR A 130 -0.02 7.90 15.32
N PHE A 131 0.38 9.01 15.96
CA PHE A 131 1.37 9.94 15.45
C PHE A 131 2.27 10.39 16.59
N GLY A 132 3.58 10.15 16.48
CA GLY A 132 4.53 10.42 17.58
C GLY A 132 4.21 9.65 18.87
N GLY A 133 3.66 8.43 18.77
CA GLY A 133 3.25 7.61 19.93
C GLY A 133 1.92 8.01 20.56
N MET A 134 1.26 9.07 20.09
CA MET A 134 -0.05 9.51 20.59
C MET A 134 -1.18 8.98 19.72
N ILE A 135 -2.22 8.45 20.36
CA ILE A 135 -3.49 8.09 19.69
C ILE A 135 -4.22 9.38 19.34
N TYR A 136 -4.54 9.60 18.06
CA TYR A 136 -5.14 10.86 17.59
C TYR A 136 -6.58 10.71 17.09
N VAL A 137 -7.09 9.49 16.96
CA VAL A 137 -8.50 9.22 16.59
C VAL A 137 -9.06 8.10 17.46
N ASN A 138 -10.37 8.19 17.76
CA ASN A 138 -11.11 7.10 18.38
C ASN A 138 -11.33 5.96 17.37
N THR A 139 -10.66 4.83 17.59
CA THR A 139 -10.75 3.63 16.75
C THR A 139 -12.19 3.10 16.65
N ASP A 140 -12.92 3.00 17.75
CA ASP A 140 -14.28 2.43 17.76
C ASP A 140 -15.20 3.25 16.84
N LYS A 141 -15.08 4.58 16.89
CA LYS A 141 -15.81 5.47 15.95
C LYS A 141 -15.39 5.23 14.51
N LEU A 142 -14.12 4.98 14.19
CA LEU A 142 -13.68 4.71 12.82
C LEU A 142 -14.36 3.47 12.24
N PHE A 143 -14.56 2.44 13.06
CA PHE A 143 -15.25 1.22 12.63
C PHE A 143 -16.74 1.46 12.25
N GLU A 144 -17.37 2.54 12.75
CA GLU A 144 -18.71 2.94 12.33
C GLU A 144 -18.75 3.49 10.89
N TYR A 145 -17.63 3.97 10.36
CA TYR A 145 -17.50 4.53 9.01
C TYR A 145 -16.95 3.52 8.01
N LYS A 146 -17.04 2.21 8.27
CA LYS A 146 -16.63 1.20 7.29
C LYS A 146 -17.56 1.18 6.08
N GLU A 147 -16.99 0.96 4.92
CA GLU A 147 -17.71 0.58 3.71
C GLU A 147 -16.93 -0.48 2.94
N ASP A 148 -17.66 -1.29 2.18
CA ASP A 148 -17.08 -2.28 1.30
C ASP A 148 -16.64 -1.61 -0.01
N LEU A 149 -15.50 -2.05 -0.53
CA LEU A 149 -14.91 -1.57 -1.78
C LEU A 149 -14.26 -2.74 -2.51
N GLU A 150 -14.39 -2.76 -3.83
CA GLU A 150 -13.55 -3.62 -4.66
C GLU A 150 -12.27 -2.86 -5.05
N PHE A 151 -11.11 -3.37 -4.66
CA PHE A 151 -9.81 -2.84 -5.06
C PHE A 151 -9.09 -3.84 -5.97
N ASN A 152 -9.17 -3.61 -7.28
CA ASN A 152 -8.53 -4.45 -8.31
C ASN A 152 -8.85 -5.95 -8.15
N GLY A 153 -10.14 -6.29 -8.01
CA GLY A 153 -10.60 -7.66 -7.83
C GLY A 153 -10.47 -8.22 -6.42
N VAL A 154 -10.03 -7.42 -5.43
CA VAL A 154 -10.01 -7.79 -4.01
C VAL A 154 -11.12 -7.02 -3.29
N GLU A 155 -12.11 -7.74 -2.76
CA GLU A 155 -13.13 -7.16 -1.88
C GLU A 155 -12.52 -6.84 -0.51
N ILE A 156 -12.58 -5.58 -0.10
CA ILE A 156 -12.00 -5.08 1.15
C ILE A 156 -12.98 -4.19 1.90
N GLN A 157 -12.80 -4.09 3.22
CA GLN A 157 -13.45 -3.05 4.03
C GLN A 157 -12.49 -1.86 4.20
N THR A 158 -12.97 -0.64 3.95
CA THR A 158 -12.17 0.60 4.09
C THR A 158 -12.99 1.72 4.75
N LEU A 159 -12.36 2.83 5.14
CA LEU A 159 -13.00 3.96 5.83
C LEU A 159 -13.65 4.94 4.86
N LYS A 160 -14.97 5.12 4.94
CA LYS A 160 -15.77 6.04 4.12
C LYS A 160 -15.17 7.45 4.08
N LEU A 161 -15.18 8.07 2.90
CA LEU A 161 -14.85 9.48 2.74
C LEU A 161 -16.00 10.32 3.31
N ALA A 162 -15.67 11.22 4.22
CA ALA A 162 -16.57 12.26 4.70
C ALA A 162 -16.87 13.28 3.60
#